data_AF-X1VMU7-F1
#
_entry.id   AF-X1VMU7-F1
#
_cell.length_a   1.000
_cell.length_b   1.000
_cell.length_c   1.000
_cell.angle_alpha   90.00
_cell.angle_beta   90.00
_cell.angle_gamma   90.00
#
_symmetry.space_group_name_H-M   'P 1'
#
loop_
_entity.id
_entity.type
_entity.pdbx_description
1 polymer ?
#
loop_
_entity_poly.entity_id
_entity_poly.type
_entity_poly.pdbx_seq_one_letter_code
_entity_poly.pdbx_strand_id
1 'polypeptide(L)' 'MTGSGTIGDPYVIWDVNDLQDMNLDLAAYYELGQDIDASATVGWNAGQGFIPVG' A
#
# COMPACT_ATOMS: atom_id res chain seq x y z
N MET A 1 4.76 7.01 -0.68
CA MET A 1 3.43 7.57 -0.98
C MET A 1 3.48 9.08 -1.18
N THR A 2 2.74 9.62 -2.16
CA THR A 2 2.47 11.07 -2.35
C THR A 2 1.02 11.38 -2.00
N GLY A 3 0.66 12.63 -1.71
CA GLY A 3 -0.69 13.02 -1.24
C GLY A 3 -0.80 13.07 0.29
N SER A 4 -1.97 13.39 0.82
CA SER A 4 -2.22 13.60 2.26
C SER A 4 -3.21 12.62 2.89
N GLY A 5 -3.70 11.63 2.14
CA GLY A 5 -4.63 10.61 2.64
C GLY A 5 -6.07 11.11 2.81
N THR A 6 -6.41 12.28 2.27
CA THR A 6 -7.77 12.84 2.33
C THR A 6 -8.57 12.51 1.07
N ILE A 7 -9.89 12.68 1.10
CA ILE A 7 -10.73 12.41 -0.08
C ILE A 7 -10.38 13.27 -1.30
N GLY A 8 -9.89 14.50 -1.09
CA GLY A 8 -9.51 15.42 -2.17
C GLY A 8 -8.04 15.35 -2.56
N ASP A 9 -7.24 14.61 -1.79
CA ASP A 9 -5.80 14.42 -1.98
C ASP A 9 -5.39 13.06 -1.36
N PRO A 10 -5.81 11.94 -1.98
CA PRO A 10 -5.55 10.60 -1.47
C PRO A 10 -4.06 10.28 -1.52
N TYR A 11 -3.62 9.31 -0.72
CA TYR A 11 -2.29 8.78 -0.89
C TYR A 11 -2.20 7.98 -2.20
N VAL A 12 -1.23 8.31 -3.05
CA VAL A 12 -0.94 7.57 -4.28
C VAL A 12 0.05 6.45 -3.99
N ILE A 13 -0.33 5.24 -4.39
CA ILE A 13 0.42 4.01 -4.23
C ILE A 13 1.15 3.69 -5.53
N TRP A 14 2.47 3.56 -5.47
CA TRP A 14 3.34 3.30 -6.64
C TRP A 14 3.97 1.91 -6.62
N ASP A 15 4.16 1.33 -5.45
CA ASP A 15 4.84 0.04 -5.30
C ASP A 15 4.28 -0.81 -4.16
N VAL A 16 4.88 -1.98 -3.97
CA VAL A 16 4.51 -2.94 -2.92
C VAL A 16 4.79 -2.43 -1.51
N ASN A 17 5.71 -1.50 -1.32
CA ASN A 17 5.98 -0.93 -0.01
C ASN A 17 4.88 0.06 0.36
N ASP A 18 4.45 0.90 -0.59
CA ASP A 18 3.31 1.80 -0.40
C ASP A 18 2.02 1.02 -0.06
N LEU A 19 1.81 -0.16 -0.66
CA LEU A 19 0.71 -1.06 -0.30
C LEU A 19 0.81 -1.55 1.15
N GLN A 20 2.01 -1.91 1.61
CA GLN A 20 2.22 -2.35 2.99
C GLN A 20 2.04 -1.21 3.99
N ASP A 21 2.44 0.01 3.62
CA ASP A 21 2.36 1.23 4.42
C ASP A 21 0.91 1.68 4.65
N MET A 22 -0.08 1.13 3.94
CA MET A 22 -1.49 1.34 4.27
C MET A 22 -1.84 0.94 5.71
N ASN A 23 -1.04 0.06 6.34
CA ASN A 23 -1.23 -0.29 7.76
C ASN A 23 -0.98 0.88 8.73
N LEU A 24 -0.33 1.95 8.27
CA LEU A 24 0.00 3.12 9.08
C LEU A 24 -1.20 4.05 9.26
N ASP A 25 -2.18 4.02 8.35
CA ASP A 25 -3.37 4.88 8.40
C ASP A 25 -4.60 4.26 7.72
N LEU A 26 -5.23 3.28 8.38
CA LEU A 26 -6.38 2.56 7.84
C LEU A 26 -7.62 3.44 7.53
N ALA A 27 -7.64 4.70 7.98
CA ALA A 27 -8.75 5.62 7.75
C ALA A 27 -8.53 6.54 6.53
N ALA A 28 -7.33 6.53 5.93
CA ALA A 28 -7.00 7.36 4.79
C ALA A 28 -7.65 6.88 3.48
N TYR A 29 -7.62 7.76 2.49
CA TYR A 29 -8.02 7.48 1.12
C TYR A 29 -6.79 7.15 0.28
N TYR A 30 -6.92 6.16 -0.59
CA TYR A 30 -5.82 5.62 -1.38
C TYR A 30 -6.22 5.47 -2.84
N GLU A 31 -5.28 5.71 -3.74
CA GLU A 31 -5.43 5.45 -5.17
C GLU A 31 -4.18 4.76 -5.75
N LEU A 32 -4.37 3.92 -6.77
CA LEU A 32 -3.28 3.28 -7.48
C LEU A 32 -2.76 4.23 -8.58
N GLY A 33 -1.46 4.54 -8.54
CA GLY A 33 -0.81 5.31 -9.59
C GLY A 33 -0.46 4.49 -10.84
N GLN A 34 -0.34 3.16 -10.69
CA GLN A 34 -0.01 2.22 -11.74
C GLN A 34 -0.34 0.78 -11.32
N ASP A 35 -0.19 -0.17 -12.26
CA ASP A 35 -0.16 -1.59 -11.92
C ASP A 35 1.08 -1.90 -11.07
N ILE A 36 0.88 -2.69 -10.02
CA ILE A 36 1.93 -3.05 -9.06
C ILE A 36 2.18 -4.55 -9.15
N ASP A 37 3.41 -4.93 -9.52
CA ASP A 37 3.86 -6.31 -9.46
C ASP A 37 4.21 -6.68 -8.01
N ALA A 38 3.34 -7.49 -7.40
CA ALA A 38 3.49 -7.96 -6.04
C ALA A 38 4.34 -9.23 -5.90
N SER A 39 4.95 -9.75 -6.98
CA SER A 39 5.71 -11.01 -6.94
C SER A 39 6.86 -10.99 -5.94
N ALA A 40 7.44 -9.81 -5.69
CA ALA A 40 8.52 -9.61 -4.72
C ALA A 40 8.09 -9.92 -3.27
N THR A 41 6.79 -9.89 -2.97
CA THR A 41 6.26 -10.12 -1.62
C THR A 41 6.20 -11.59 -1.23
N VAL A 42 6.54 -12.53 -2.13
CA VAL A 42 6.54 -13.98 -1.84
C VAL A 42 7.36 -14.39 -0.61
N GLY A 43 8.41 -13.62 -0.29
CA GLY A 43 9.26 -13.85 0.90
C GLY A 43 8.84 -13.05 2.15
N TRP A 44 7.83 -12.17 2.03
CA TRP A 44 7.38 -11.32 3.12
C TRP A 44 6.49 -12.10 4.09
N ASN A 45 6.32 -11.55 5.31
CA ASN A 45 5.51 -12.16 6.37
C ASN A 45 5.78 -13.68 6.55
N ALA A 46 7.05 -14.05 6.69
CA ALA A 46 7.48 -15.45 6.78
C ALA A 46 7.00 -16.35 5.62
N GLY A 47 6.91 -15.79 4.40
CA GLY A 47 6.46 -16.48 3.19
C GLY A 47 4.94 -16.44 2.96
N GLN A 48 4.20 -15.63 3.72
CA GLN A 48 2.75 -15.50 3.59
C GLN A 48 2.32 -14.32 2.69
N GLY A 49 3.26 -13.55 2.16
CA GLY A 49 2.98 -12.34 1.39
C GLY A 49 2.97 -11.10 2.28
N PHE A 50 2.02 -10.20 2.04
CA PHE A 50 1.84 -9.01 2.88
C PHE A 50 1.56 -9.36 4.35
N ILE A 51 1.96 -8.46 5.24
CA ILE A 51 1.38 -8.40 6.58
C ILE A 51 -0.05 -7.87 6.41
N PRO A 52 -1.08 -8.56 6.95
CA PRO A 52 -2.47 -8.14 6.82
C PRO A 52 -2.67 -6.65 7.14
N VAL A 53 -3.42 -5.99 6.28
CA VAL A 53 -3.75 -4.56 6.35
C VAL A 53 -5.22 -4.45 6.74
N GLY A 54 -5.48 -4.25 8.04
CA GLY A 54 -6.83 -4.12 8.61
C GLY A 54 -7.54 -5.45 8.87
#